data_AF-A0AAE2J7A8-F1
#
_entry.id   AF-A0AAE2J7A8-F1
#
_cell.length_a   1.000
_cell.length_b   1.000
_cell.length_c   1.000
_cell.angle_alpha   90.00
_cell.angle_beta   90.00
_cell.angle_gamma   90.00
#
_symmetry.space_group_name_H-M   'P 1'
#
loop_
_entity.id
_entity.type
_entity.pdbx_description
1 polymer ?
#
loop_
_entity_poly.entity_id
_entity_poly.type
_entity_poly.pdbx_seq_one_letter_code
_entity_poly.pdbx_strand_id
1 'polypeptide(L)'
;MKKVLLILALVSLVGCKPSAEKAVELGKSEVAADVRDPDSVKFRYLRFIQGEDSPDGAIVGYVCGQINAKNGFGAYEGFSPFLMKISMKSKGTFSKGVTYSVTEKKIYTRFSDPVPASYKDNCGPDE
;
A
#
# COMPACT_ATOMS: atom_id res chain seq x y z
N MET A 1 -46.83 -27.12 3.04
CA MET A 1 -45.75 -26.36 3.71
C MET A 1 -44.64 -26.16 2.68
N LYS A 2 -44.67 -25.05 1.95
CA LYS A 2 -43.96 -24.86 0.66
C LYS A 2 -43.08 -23.59 0.63
N LYS A 3 -42.77 -23.00 1.80
CA LYS A 3 -42.15 -21.67 1.91
C LYS A 3 -40.68 -21.66 2.34
N VAL A 4 -39.99 -22.81 2.40
CA VAL A 4 -38.62 -22.89 2.94
C VAL A 4 -37.53 -22.76 1.84
N LEU A 5 -37.88 -22.80 0.55
CA LEU A 5 -36.89 -22.87 -0.53
C LEU A 5 -36.33 -21.53 -1.07
N LEU A 6 -36.72 -20.37 -0.51
CA LEU A 6 -36.41 -19.06 -1.14
C LEU A 6 -35.38 -18.18 -0.42
N ILE A 7 -34.79 -18.63 0.69
CA ILE A 7 -33.87 -17.78 1.48
C ILE A 7 -32.37 -18.08 1.19
N LEU A 8 -32.04 -19.16 0.49
CA LEU A 8 -30.64 -19.57 0.28
C LEU A 8 -29.95 -18.91 -0.94
N ALA A 9 -30.66 -18.10 -1.73
CA ALA A 9 -30.14 -17.55 -2.99
C ALA A 9 -29.54 -16.13 -2.90
N LEU A 10 -29.51 -15.50 -1.71
CA LEU A 10 -29.01 -14.12 -1.54
C LEU A 10 -27.60 -14.01 -0.92
N VAL A 11 -26.96 -15.13 -0.59
CA VAL A 11 -25.57 -15.14 -0.14
C VAL A 11 -24.71 -15.60 -1.31
N SER A 12 -24.03 -14.68 -2.00
CA SER A 12 -22.68 -14.88 -2.58
C SER A 12 -22.43 -14.15 -3.91
N LEU A 13 -22.39 -12.81 -3.90
CA LEU A 13 -21.61 -12.05 -4.91
C LEU A 13 -20.86 -10.87 -4.27
N VAL A 14 -20.34 -11.03 -3.06
CA VAL A 14 -19.31 -10.11 -2.55
C VAL A 14 -17.98 -10.50 -3.21
N GLY A 15 -17.76 -9.99 -4.42
CA GLY A 15 -16.41 -9.94 -4.97
C GLY A 15 -15.59 -8.95 -4.15
N CYS A 16 -14.69 -9.44 -3.31
CA CYS A 16 -13.75 -8.57 -2.58
C CYS A 16 -12.73 -7.99 -3.57
N LYS A 17 -12.92 -6.73 -3.97
CA LYS A 17 -11.90 -5.91 -4.63
C LYS A 17 -10.76 -5.65 -3.63
N PRO A 18 -9.47 -5.67 -4.03
CA PRO A 18 -8.37 -5.32 -3.15
C PRO A 18 -8.61 -3.97 -2.46
N SER A 19 -8.30 -3.86 -1.17
CA SER A 19 -8.61 -2.66 -0.39
C SER A 19 -7.40 -1.73 -0.24
N ALA A 20 -7.65 -0.45 0.07
CA ALA A 20 -6.61 0.52 0.36
C ALA A 20 -5.73 0.08 1.55
N GLU A 21 -6.33 -0.53 2.56
CA GLU A 21 -5.63 -1.06 3.73
C GLU A 21 -4.65 -2.16 3.31
N LYS A 22 -5.02 -3.01 2.35
CA LYS A 22 -4.12 -4.05 1.85
C LYS A 22 -2.93 -3.45 1.09
N ALA A 23 -3.14 -2.38 0.32
CA ALA A 23 -2.06 -1.65 -0.33
C ALA A 23 -1.07 -1.09 0.69
N VAL A 24 -1.59 -0.45 1.76
CA VAL A 24 -0.77 0.11 2.83
C VAL A 24 -0.01 -0.98 3.59
N GLU A 25 -0.63 -2.12 3.87
CA GLU A 25 0.04 -3.27 4.52
C GLU A 25 1.22 -3.77 3.68
N LEU A 26 1.01 -3.97 2.37
CA LEU A 26 2.07 -4.38 1.46
C LEU A 26 3.18 -3.31 1.38
N GLY A 27 2.80 -2.04 1.30
CA GLY A 27 3.78 -0.95 1.28
C GLY A 27 4.63 -0.85 2.54
N LYS A 28 4.06 -1.09 3.73
CA LYS A 28 4.86 -1.19 4.96
C LYS A 28 5.91 -2.30 4.85
N SER A 29 5.50 -3.48 4.41
CA SER A 29 6.41 -4.63 4.27
C SER A 29 7.52 -4.37 3.25
N GLU A 30 7.16 -3.85 2.08
CA GLU A 30 8.09 -3.57 0.98
C GLU A 30 9.11 -2.48 1.33
N VAL A 31 8.68 -1.42 2.02
CA VAL A 31 9.55 -0.32 2.40
C VAL A 31 10.41 -0.69 3.61
N ALA A 32 9.88 -1.47 4.56
CA ALA A 32 10.67 -1.95 5.69
C ALA A 32 11.78 -2.90 5.26
N ALA A 33 11.56 -3.71 4.23
CA ALA A 33 12.58 -4.63 3.71
C ALA A 33 13.81 -3.90 3.12
N ASP A 34 13.67 -2.64 2.71
CA ASP A 34 14.76 -1.84 2.13
C ASP A 34 15.62 -1.13 3.18
N VAL A 35 15.20 -1.11 4.44
CA VAL A 35 16.00 -0.52 5.52
C VAL A 35 16.88 -1.57 6.19
N ARG A 36 17.95 -1.10 6.85
CA ARG A 36 18.93 -1.98 7.49
C ARG A 36 18.35 -2.85 8.61
N ASP A 37 17.43 -2.30 9.40
CA ASP A 37 16.73 -2.97 10.49
C ASP A 37 15.22 -2.86 10.24
N PRO A 38 14.61 -3.82 9.52
CA PRO A 38 13.19 -3.79 9.15
C PRO A 38 12.23 -3.69 10.34
N ASP A 39 12.60 -4.29 11.48
CA ASP A 39 11.77 -4.32 12.68
C ASP A 39 11.82 -2.99 13.46
N SER A 40 12.78 -2.12 13.14
CA SER A 40 12.89 -0.78 13.75
C SER A 40 11.98 0.26 13.13
N VAL A 41 11.34 -0.02 11.99
CA VAL A 41 10.68 1.01 11.19
C VAL A 41 9.44 1.56 11.87
N LYS A 42 9.42 2.88 12.03
CA LYS A 42 8.25 3.64 12.44
C LYS A 42 7.62 4.30 11.22
N PHE A 43 6.32 4.15 11.06
CA PHE A 43 5.56 4.74 9.97
C PHE A 43 4.64 5.86 10.45
N ARG A 44 4.41 6.86 9.60
CA ARG A 44 3.34 7.88 9.79
C ARG A 44 2.83 8.39 8.44
N TYR A 45 1.66 9.04 8.46
CA TYR A 45 0.98 9.60 7.28
C TYR A 45 0.78 8.59 6.15
N LEU A 46 0.49 7.34 6.53
CA LEU A 46 0.35 6.24 5.58
C LEU A 46 -0.98 6.33 4.86
N ARG A 47 -0.92 6.35 3.54
CA ARG A 47 -2.09 6.49 2.68
C ARG A 47 -1.90 5.77 1.36
N PHE A 48 -3.01 5.35 0.79
CA PHE A 48 -3.06 4.81 -0.57
C PHE A 48 -3.84 5.77 -1.45
N ILE A 49 -3.17 6.33 -2.45
CA ILE A 49 -3.77 7.19 -3.46
C ILE A 49 -4.05 6.31 -4.68
N GLN A 50 -5.31 5.94 -4.86
CA GLN A 50 -5.73 5.12 -5.99
C GLN A 50 -5.61 5.95 -7.29
N GLY A 51 -4.95 5.38 -8.29
CA GLY A 51 -4.91 5.92 -9.65
C GLY A 51 -6.05 5.36 -10.49
N GLU A 52 -5.90 5.45 -11.81
CA GLU A 52 -6.88 4.84 -12.71
C GLU A 52 -6.86 3.32 -12.59
N ASP A 53 -8.05 2.72 -12.49
CA ASP A 53 -8.21 1.28 -12.52
C ASP A 53 -7.70 0.74 -13.87
N SER A 54 -6.96 -0.36 -13.81
CA SER A 54 -6.49 -1.02 -15.02
C SER A 54 -7.65 -1.73 -15.72
N PRO A 55 -7.71 -1.75 -17.07
CA PRO A 55 -8.73 -2.47 -17.84
C PRO A 55 -8.85 -3.96 -17.48
N ASP A 56 -7.79 -4.55 -16.93
CA ASP A 56 -7.73 -5.95 -16.53
C ASP A 56 -8.27 -6.23 -15.10
N GLY A 57 -8.83 -5.21 -14.45
CA GLY A 57 -9.39 -5.27 -13.09
C GLY A 57 -8.36 -5.13 -11.97
N ALA A 58 -7.10 -4.83 -12.29
CA ALA A 58 -6.10 -4.51 -11.27
C ALA A 58 -6.31 -3.09 -10.72
N ILE A 59 -6.09 -2.93 -9.42
CA ILE A 59 -6.03 -1.61 -8.77
C ILE A 59 -4.60 -1.13 -8.84
N VAL A 60 -4.41 0.06 -9.39
CA VAL A 60 -3.11 0.73 -9.47
C VAL A 60 -3.15 1.98 -8.62
N GLY A 61 -2.07 2.28 -7.92
CA GLY A 61 -1.97 3.52 -7.15
C GLY A 61 -0.63 3.69 -6.47
N TYR A 62 -0.55 4.69 -5.61
CA TYR A 62 0.63 5.02 -4.83
C TYR A 62 0.38 4.78 -3.35
N VAL A 63 1.28 4.05 -2.70
CA VAL A 63 1.40 4.03 -1.25
C VAL A 63 2.40 5.09 -0.86
N CYS A 64 1.94 6.03 -0.05
CA CYS A 64 2.73 7.16 0.41
C CYS A 64 2.78 7.19 1.93
N GLY A 65 3.82 7.82 2.45
CA GLY A 65 3.94 8.10 3.88
C GLY A 65 5.35 8.49 4.24
N GLN A 66 5.67 8.39 5.53
CA GLN A 66 7.01 8.65 6.02
C GLN A 66 7.49 7.51 6.90
N ILE A 67 8.78 7.19 6.78
CA ILE A 67 9.46 6.19 7.60
C ILE A 67 10.53 6.82 8.46
N ASN A 68 10.77 6.25 9.63
CA ASN A 68 11.94 6.52 10.44
C ASN A 68 12.51 5.18 10.91
N ALA A 69 13.73 4.87 10.52
CA ALA A 69 14.41 3.61 10.80
C ALA A 69 15.75 3.88 11.48
N LYS A 70 16.31 2.87 12.17
CA LYS A 70 17.63 2.99 12.78
C LYS A 70 18.74 2.92 11.72
N ASN A 71 19.71 3.82 11.85
CA ASN A 71 20.91 3.83 11.02
C ASN A 71 21.95 2.76 11.46
N GLY A 72 23.14 2.80 10.85
CA GLY A 72 24.32 2.00 11.18
C GLY A 72 24.67 1.93 12.68
N PHE A 73 24.40 3.00 13.39
CA PHE A 73 24.75 3.22 14.80
C PHE A 73 23.58 2.94 15.77
N GLY A 74 22.43 2.48 15.26
CA GLY A 74 21.26 2.15 16.08
C GLY A 74 20.39 3.34 16.47
N ALA A 75 20.64 4.53 15.91
CA ALA A 75 19.90 5.76 16.17
C ALA A 75 18.87 6.07 15.08
N TYR A 76 17.77 6.72 15.45
CA TYR A 76 16.78 7.24 14.51
C TYR A 76 17.21 8.61 13.97
N GLU A 77 17.20 8.80 12.67
CA GLU A 77 17.68 10.03 12.01
C GLU A 77 16.54 11.02 11.67
N GLY A 78 15.30 10.60 11.89
CA GLY A 78 14.10 11.40 11.61
C GLY A 78 13.23 10.77 10.53
N PHE A 79 12.07 11.37 10.30
CA PHE A 79 11.13 10.87 9.31
C PHE A 79 11.51 11.32 7.89
N SER A 80 11.62 10.34 7.01
CA SER A 80 11.88 10.48 5.58
C SER A 80 10.64 10.08 4.78
N PRO A 81 10.17 10.91 3.84
CA PRO A 81 9.06 10.54 2.97
C PRO A 81 9.41 9.36 2.07
N PHE A 82 8.41 8.56 1.71
CA PHE A 82 8.54 7.51 0.72
C PHE A 82 7.31 7.49 -0.19
N LEU A 83 7.53 7.05 -1.42
CA LEU A 83 6.49 6.77 -2.40
C LEU A 83 6.73 5.40 -3.01
N MET A 84 5.66 4.62 -3.18
CA MET A 84 5.71 3.34 -3.85
C MET A 84 4.50 3.16 -4.77
N LYS A 85 4.74 2.93 -6.06
CA LYS A 85 3.69 2.60 -7.03
C LYS A 85 3.44 1.10 -7.06
N ILE A 86 2.21 0.72 -6.74
CA ILE A 86 1.77 -0.68 -6.63
C ILE A 86 0.61 -0.97 -7.58
N SER A 87 0.63 -2.14 -8.19
CA SER A 87 -0.51 -2.74 -8.89
C SER A 87 -0.93 -4.00 -8.15
N MET A 88 -2.22 -4.17 -7.88
CA MET A 88 -2.78 -5.31 -7.14
C MET A 88 -3.95 -5.93 -7.88
N LYS A 89 -3.96 -7.26 -7.96
CA LYS A 89 -5.07 -8.04 -8.49
C LYS A 89 -5.51 -9.09 -7.48
N SER A 90 -6.82 -9.23 -7.29
CA SER A 90 -7.35 -10.27 -6.40
C SER A 90 -7.01 -11.66 -6.93
N LYS A 91 -6.61 -12.59 -6.06
CA LYS A 91 -6.33 -13.99 -6.41
C LYS A 91 -7.60 -14.84 -6.60
N GLY A 92 -8.79 -14.27 -6.40
CA GLY A 92 -10.06 -14.96 -6.58
C GLY A 92 -11.16 -14.37 -5.70
N THR A 93 -12.40 -14.76 -5.96
CA THR A 93 -13.60 -14.21 -5.31
C THR A 93 -13.68 -14.44 -3.79
N PHE A 94 -12.96 -15.43 -3.25
CA PHE A 94 -12.99 -15.80 -1.84
C PHE A 94 -11.65 -15.63 -1.11
N SER A 95 -10.62 -15.12 -1.78
CA SER A 95 -9.29 -14.95 -1.17
C SER A 95 -9.05 -13.51 -0.74
N LYS A 96 -8.54 -13.32 0.48
CA LYS A 96 -7.94 -12.04 0.90
C LYS A 96 -6.56 -11.79 0.28
N GLY A 97 -6.02 -12.79 -0.41
CA GLY A 97 -4.73 -12.71 -1.08
C GLY A 97 -4.80 -11.91 -2.37
N VAL A 98 -3.76 -11.13 -2.63
CA VAL A 98 -3.56 -10.42 -3.88
C VAL A 98 -2.27 -10.89 -4.54
N THR A 99 -2.24 -10.87 -5.87
CA THR A 99 -0.98 -10.81 -6.62
C THR A 99 -0.69 -9.33 -6.82
N TYR A 100 0.52 -8.90 -6.48
CA TYR A 100 0.92 -7.50 -6.62
C TYR A 100 2.27 -7.37 -7.31
N SER A 101 2.48 -6.21 -7.91
CA SER A 101 3.77 -5.80 -8.46
C SER A 101 4.07 -4.36 -8.03
N VAL A 102 5.35 -4.12 -7.76
CA VAL A 102 5.87 -2.79 -7.44
C VAL A 102 6.61 -2.29 -8.67
N THR A 103 6.18 -1.16 -9.22
CA THR A 103 6.76 -0.57 -10.44
C THR A 103 7.68 0.60 -10.14
N GLU A 104 7.47 1.26 -9.00
CA GLU A 104 8.33 2.32 -8.49
C GLU A 104 8.37 2.24 -6.97
N LYS A 105 9.54 2.41 -6.37
CA LYS A 105 9.73 2.51 -4.92
C LYS A 105 10.88 3.46 -4.65
N LYS A 106 10.63 4.52 -3.88
CA LYS A 106 11.63 5.53 -3.51
C LYS A 106 11.46 5.97 -2.06
N ILE A 107 12.57 6.04 -1.35
CA ILE A 107 12.68 6.62 0.00
C ILE A 107 13.53 7.87 -0.14
N TYR A 108 12.96 9.03 0.18
CA TYR A 108 13.62 10.33 0.06
C TYR A 108 14.41 10.62 1.34
N THR A 109 15.74 10.51 1.26
CA THR A 109 16.61 10.88 2.38
C THR A 109 17.05 12.33 2.24
N ARG A 110 17.19 13.05 3.36
CA ARG A 110 17.62 14.46 3.35
C ARG A 110 18.98 14.69 2.69
N PHE A 111 19.83 13.67 2.62
CA PHE A 111 21.21 13.80 2.14
C PHE A 111 21.39 13.36 0.70
N SER A 112 20.63 12.35 0.24
CA SER A 112 20.75 11.81 -1.12
C SER A 112 19.72 12.36 -2.09
N ASP A 113 18.46 12.49 -1.65
CA ASP A 113 17.32 12.64 -2.54
C ASP A 113 16.30 13.61 -1.94
N PRO A 114 16.39 14.92 -2.25
CA PRO A 114 15.37 15.87 -1.82
C PRO A 114 14.01 15.47 -2.39
N VAL A 115 12.96 15.70 -1.61
CA VAL A 115 11.58 15.36 -2.00
C VAL A 115 11.19 16.20 -3.22
N PRO A 116 10.93 15.57 -4.39
CA PRO A 116 10.56 16.30 -5.59
C PRO A 116 9.14 16.86 -5.46
N ALA A 117 8.80 17.90 -6.24
CA ALA A 117 7.43 18.42 -6.29
C ALA A 117 6.40 17.34 -6.65
N SER A 118 6.78 16.41 -7.52
CA SER A 118 5.97 15.26 -7.93
C SER A 118 5.57 14.34 -6.78
N TYR A 119 6.26 14.38 -5.63
CA TYR A 119 5.80 13.68 -4.44
C TYR A 119 4.44 14.19 -4.01
N LYS A 120 4.24 15.51 -3.93
CA LYS A 120 2.95 16.10 -3.53
C LYS A 120 1.88 15.88 -4.59
N ASP A 121 2.26 15.89 -5.88
CA ASP A 121 1.32 15.63 -6.96
C ASP A 121 0.76 14.20 -6.91
N ASN A 122 1.58 13.22 -6.52
CA ASN A 122 1.16 11.82 -6.42
C ASN A 122 0.57 11.45 -5.05
N CYS A 123 1.08 12.04 -3.97
CA CYS A 123 0.74 11.65 -2.59
C CYS A 123 -0.24 12.59 -1.90
N GLY A 124 -0.47 13.80 -2.42
CA GLY A 124 -1.25 14.82 -1.72
C GLY A 124 -0.61 15.27 -0.40
N PRO A 125 -1.36 15.95 0.48
CA PRO A 125 -0.88 16.40 1.78
C PRO A 125 -0.54 15.23 2.71
N ASP A 126 0.26 15.50 3.74
CA ASP A 126 0.56 14.52 4.78
C ASP A 126 -0.59 14.51 5.81
N GLU A 127 -1.36 13.42 5.81
CA GLU A 127 -2.52 13.18 6.69
C GLU A 127 -2.54 11.73 7.22
#